data_AF-A0A7W1KH71-F1
#
_entry.id   AF-A0A7W1KH71-F1
#
_cell.length_a   1.000
_cell.length_b   1.000
_cell.length_c   1.000
_cell.angle_alpha   90.00
_cell.angle_beta   90.00
_cell.angle_gamma   90.00
#
_symmetry.space_group_name_H-M   'P 1'
#
loop_
_entity.id
_entity.type
_entity.pdbx_description
1 polymer ?
#
loop_
_entity_poly.entity_id
_entity_poly.type
_entity_poly.pdbx_seq_one_letter_code
_entity_poly.pdbx_strand_id
1 'polypeptide(L)'
;MNDKIDWGYLFNETRARVYLVWAVLIPTGFVATHYYQRKEINAFWAILSVIGLVYMYKVMPLRVSQMKKIFNVWLITIIAGMVVSGLVFYSETAAAGKLIANLGAFWLVVMAVGYAWNGLVDAPARWYWFAAILNIVVAVLCYTNDAFSAGQYLLAAVVTAWSMLNLWLFRTI
;
A
#
# COMPACT_ATOMS: atom_id res chain seq x y z
N MET A 1 12.88 29.98 3.47
CA MET A 1 14.03 29.06 3.62
C MET A 1 14.07 28.21 2.36
N ASN A 2 15.19 28.22 1.63
CA ASN A 2 15.40 27.30 0.51
C ASN A 2 15.92 25.99 1.08
N ASP A 3 15.00 25.15 1.56
CA ASP A 3 15.32 23.80 2.03
C ASP A 3 15.67 22.97 0.79
N LYS A 4 16.97 22.90 0.47
CA LYS A 4 17.47 22.03 -0.59
C LYS A 4 17.20 20.58 -0.16
N ILE A 5 16.51 19.83 -1.03
CA ILE A 5 16.32 18.39 -0.85
C ILE A 5 17.69 17.71 -0.80
N ASP A 6 18.00 17.06 0.33
CA ASP A 6 19.20 16.24 0.46
C ASP A 6 18.96 14.87 -0.17
N TRP A 7 19.33 14.76 -1.45
CA TRP A 7 19.23 13.52 -2.21
C TRP A 7 20.06 12.38 -1.57
N GLY A 8 21.19 12.69 -0.93
CA GLY A 8 22.01 11.68 -0.26
C GLY A 8 21.26 11.03 0.91
N TYR A 9 20.52 11.83 1.67
CA TYR A 9 19.67 11.33 2.76
C TYR A 9 18.53 10.43 2.24
N LEU A 10 17.84 10.83 1.17
CA LEU A 10 16.70 10.10 0.59
C LEU A 10 17.04 8.67 0.11
N PHE A 11 18.29 8.43 -0.29
CA PHE A 11 18.74 7.12 -0.77
C PHE A 11 19.50 6.32 0.28
N ASN A 12 20.01 6.95 1.33
CA ASN A 12 20.77 6.27 2.38
C ASN A 12 19.96 5.98 3.63
N GLU A 13 18.91 6.75 3.93
CA GLU A 13 18.07 6.51 5.10
C GLU A 13 17.17 5.27 4.89
N THR A 14 17.17 4.40 5.90
CA THR A 14 16.52 3.08 5.85
C THR A 14 15.04 3.13 5.49
N ARG A 15 14.27 4.03 6.09
CA ARG A 15 12.82 4.17 5.86
C ARG A 15 12.57 4.76 4.47
N ALA A 16 13.34 5.74 4.04
CA ALA A 16 13.23 6.33 2.70
C ALA A 16 13.43 5.27 1.60
N ARG A 17 14.44 4.41 1.75
CA ARG A 17 14.66 3.26 0.85
C ARG A 17 13.48 2.28 0.83
N VAL A 18 12.91 2.00 2.00
CA VAL A 18 11.72 1.14 2.12
C VAL A 18 10.55 1.74 1.35
N TYR A 19 10.23 3.03 1.54
CA TYR A 19 9.14 3.68 0.82
C TYR A 19 9.36 3.69 -0.68
N LEU A 20 10.59 3.91 -1.14
CA LEU A 20 10.93 3.87 -2.56
C LEU A 20 10.71 2.47 -3.16
N VAL A 21 11.12 1.40 -2.46
CA VAL A 21 10.86 0.02 -2.90
C VAL A 21 9.36 -0.24 -3.01
N TRP A 22 8.58 0.14 -1.99
CA TRP A 22 7.12 -0.03 -2.04
C TRP A 22 6.45 0.84 -3.11
N ALA A 23 6.99 2.03 -3.41
CA ALA A 23 6.53 2.88 -4.51
C ALA A 23 6.70 2.24 -5.89
N VAL A 24 7.58 1.23 -6.02
CA VAL A 24 7.71 0.44 -7.25
C VAL A 24 6.84 -0.82 -7.19
N LEU A 25 6.89 -1.55 -6.08
CA LEU A 25 6.22 -2.85 -5.96
C LEU A 25 4.69 -2.74 -6.00
N ILE A 26 4.08 -1.84 -5.21
CA ILE A 26 2.62 -1.76 -5.09
C ILE A 26 1.97 -1.32 -6.42
N PRO A 27 2.45 -0.27 -7.10
CA PRO A 27 1.87 0.14 -8.37
C PRO A 27 2.04 -0.90 -9.46
N THR A 28 3.20 -1.58 -9.51
CA THR A 28 3.43 -2.70 -10.45
C THR A 28 2.42 -3.82 -10.20
N GLY A 29 2.16 -4.14 -8.93
CA GLY A 29 1.09 -5.02 -8.49
C GLY A 29 -0.24 -4.64 -9.12
N PHE A 30 -0.69 -3.42 -8.87
CA PHE A 30 -1.97 -2.92 -9.35
C PHE A 30 -2.08 -2.84 -10.89
N VAL A 31 -1.03 -2.38 -11.58
CA VAL A 31 -1.04 -2.33 -13.06
C VAL A 31 -1.14 -3.74 -13.65
N ALA A 32 -0.40 -4.72 -13.11
CA ALA A 32 -0.52 -6.10 -13.55
C ALA A 32 -1.94 -6.65 -13.31
N THR A 33 -2.59 -6.23 -12.22
CA THR A 33 -3.96 -6.65 -11.91
C THR A 33 -5.05 -6.05 -12.78
N HIS A 34 -4.76 -4.92 -13.43
CA HIS A 34 -5.76 -4.22 -14.24
C HIS A 34 -6.24 -5.06 -15.43
N TYR A 35 -5.35 -5.87 -16.01
CA TYR A 35 -5.65 -6.62 -17.22
C TYR A 35 -6.26 -8.01 -16.96
N TYR A 36 -6.01 -8.62 -15.79
CA TYR A 36 -6.44 -10.00 -15.50
C TYR A 36 -6.81 -10.23 -14.03
N GLN A 37 -8.10 -10.15 -13.69
CA GLN A 37 -8.65 -10.51 -12.37
C GLN A 37 -8.87 -12.02 -12.23
N ARG A 38 -7.80 -12.80 -12.16
CA ARG A 38 -7.88 -14.25 -11.95
C ARG A 38 -7.31 -14.64 -10.59
N LYS A 39 -7.61 -15.83 -10.08
CA LYS A 39 -7.13 -16.32 -8.78
C LYS A 39 -5.60 -16.25 -8.62
N GLU A 40 -4.86 -16.38 -9.72
CA GLU A 40 -3.40 -16.32 -9.77
C GLU A 40 -2.85 -14.94 -9.34
N ILE A 41 -3.67 -13.91 -9.40
CA ILE A 41 -3.35 -12.54 -8.99
C ILE A 41 -2.94 -12.47 -7.52
N ASN A 42 -3.56 -13.28 -6.66
CA ASN A 42 -3.23 -13.33 -5.24
C ASN A 42 -1.84 -13.94 -5.04
N ALA A 43 -1.46 -14.95 -5.83
CA ALA A 43 -0.10 -15.49 -5.76
C ALA A 43 0.93 -14.42 -6.18
N PHE A 44 0.64 -13.63 -7.22
CA PHE A 44 1.50 -12.52 -7.63
C PHE A 44 1.63 -11.45 -6.54
N TRP A 45 0.52 -11.01 -5.94
CA TRP A 45 0.52 -10.07 -4.81
C TRP A 45 1.26 -10.61 -3.59
N ALA A 46 1.12 -11.91 -3.29
CA ALA A 46 1.85 -12.56 -2.22
C ALA A 46 3.36 -12.47 -2.46
N ILE A 47 3.82 -12.76 -3.68
CA ILE A 47 5.24 -12.69 -4.06
C ILE A 47 5.78 -11.26 -3.89
N LEU A 48 5.09 -10.25 -4.44
CA LEU A 48 5.50 -8.85 -4.30
C LEU A 48 5.56 -8.41 -2.83
N SER A 49 4.56 -8.81 -2.05
CA SER A 49 4.49 -8.53 -0.61
C SER A 49 5.64 -9.18 0.15
N VAL A 50 5.99 -10.43 -0.17
CA VAL A 50 7.13 -11.13 0.42
C VAL A 50 8.44 -10.41 0.08
N ILE A 51 8.64 -10.00 -1.17
CA ILE A 51 9.83 -9.25 -1.59
C ILE A 51 9.94 -7.95 -0.77
N GLY A 52 8.87 -7.17 -0.68
CA GLY A 52 8.85 -5.91 0.07
C GLY A 52 9.09 -6.10 1.57
N LEU A 53 8.41 -7.08 2.19
CA LEU A 53 8.54 -7.38 3.62
C LEU A 53 9.92 -7.96 3.97
N VAL A 54 10.47 -8.86 3.15
CA VAL A 54 11.84 -9.39 3.36
C VAL A 54 12.86 -8.26 3.22
N TYR A 55 12.68 -7.36 2.25
CA TYR A 55 13.53 -6.18 2.13
C TYR A 55 13.47 -5.32 3.39
N MET A 56 12.26 -4.96 3.86
CA MET A 56 12.07 -4.23 5.11
C MET A 56 12.75 -4.91 6.29
N TYR A 57 12.57 -6.23 6.46
CA TYR A 57 13.17 -7.00 7.54
C TYR A 57 14.71 -6.91 7.52
N LYS A 58 15.32 -6.95 6.34
CA LYS A 58 16.78 -6.88 6.16
C LYS A 58 17.36 -5.50 6.47
N VAL A 59 16.65 -4.43 6.09
CA VAL A 59 17.21 -3.07 6.20
C VAL A 59 16.78 -2.35 7.47
N MET A 60 15.60 -2.65 8.03
CA MET A 60 15.08 -2.01 9.23
C MET A 60 15.70 -2.63 10.49
N PRO A 61 16.29 -1.83 11.39
CA PRO A 61 16.84 -2.35 12.63
C PRO A 61 15.70 -2.72 13.60
N LEU A 62 15.18 -3.94 13.50
CA LEU A 62 14.01 -4.40 14.28
C LEU A 62 14.25 -4.50 15.80
N ARG A 63 15.49 -4.29 16.26
CA ARG A 63 15.81 -4.07 17.68
C ARG A 63 15.27 -2.73 18.18
N VAL A 64 15.11 -1.75 17.29
CA VAL A 64 14.49 -0.46 17.57
C VAL A 64 12.97 -0.65 17.61
N SER A 65 12.36 -0.37 18.76
CA SER A 65 10.92 -0.58 19.01
C SER A 65 10.03 0.08 17.95
N GLN A 66 10.35 1.31 17.55
CA GLN A 66 9.63 2.04 16.50
C GLN A 66 9.68 1.32 15.15
N MET A 67 10.86 0.88 14.71
CA MET A 67 11.01 0.17 13.43
C MET A 67 10.29 -1.18 13.43
N LYS A 68 10.33 -1.88 14.57
CA LYS A 68 9.58 -3.12 14.77
C LYS A 68 8.07 -2.89 14.67
N LYS A 69 7.55 -1.80 15.27
CA LYS A 69 6.13 -1.43 15.17
C LYS A 69 5.73 -1.16 13.72
N ILE A 70 6.49 -0.34 12.98
CA ILE A 70 6.24 -0.03 11.56
C ILE A 70 6.19 -1.32 10.72
N PHE A 71 7.18 -2.19 10.90
CA PHE A 71 7.23 -3.48 10.22
C PHE A 71 5.98 -4.34 10.52
N ASN A 72 5.62 -4.46 11.79
CA ASN A 72 4.46 -5.25 12.21
C ASN A 72 3.13 -4.69 11.69
N VAL A 73 2.97 -3.36 11.66
CA VAL A 73 1.77 -2.71 11.10
C VAL A 73 1.58 -3.12 9.65
N TRP A 74 2.63 -3.02 8.83
CA TRP A 74 2.55 -3.42 7.43
C TRP A 74 2.35 -4.93 7.26
N LEU A 75 3.08 -5.75 8.03
CA LEU A 75 2.93 -7.20 8.01
C LEU A 75 1.48 -7.63 8.28
N ILE A 76 0.88 -7.10 9.35
CA ILE A 76 -0.51 -7.43 9.74
C ILE A 76 -1.49 -6.94 8.68
N THR A 77 -1.33 -5.71 8.21
CA THR A 77 -2.21 -5.10 7.20
C THR A 77 -2.22 -5.93 5.90
N ILE A 78 -1.03 -6.29 5.42
CA ILE A 78 -0.86 -7.09 4.21
C ILE A 78 -1.44 -8.49 4.40
N ILE A 79 -1.13 -9.17 5.52
CA ILE A 79 -1.68 -10.51 5.79
C ILE A 79 -3.21 -10.47 5.80
N ALA A 80 -3.82 -9.49 6.48
CA ALA A 80 -5.26 -9.34 6.52
C ALA A 80 -5.86 -9.13 5.11
N GLY A 81 -5.27 -8.22 4.32
CA GLY A 81 -5.67 -7.99 2.93
C GLY A 81 -5.57 -9.24 2.07
N MET A 82 -4.46 -9.98 2.19
CA MET A 82 -4.21 -11.22 1.45
C MET A 82 -5.19 -12.34 1.83
N VAL A 83 -5.50 -12.50 3.12
CA VAL A 83 -6.45 -13.52 3.59
C VAL A 83 -7.85 -13.23 3.05
N VAL A 84 -8.33 -11.99 3.18
CA VAL A 84 -9.65 -11.60 2.66
C VAL A 84 -9.69 -11.75 1.14
N SER A 85 -8.68 -11.21 0.43
CA SER A 85 -8.55 -11.33 -1.02
C SER A 85 -8.51 -12.80 -1.46
N GLY A 86 -7.83 -13.67 -0.72
CA GLY A 86 -7.75 -15.11 -0.96
C GLY A 86 -9.11 -15.80 -0.82
N LEU A 87 -9.74 -15.66 0.34
CA LEU A 87 -11.02 -16.30 0.67
C LEU A 87 -12.12 -15.99 -0.33
N VAL A 88 -12.11 -14.77 -0.88
CA VAL A 88 -13.11 -14.31 -1.85
C VAL A 88 -13.07 -15.11 -3.16
N PHE A 89 -11.92 -15.59 -3.62
CA PHE A 89 -11.84 -16.44 -4.81
C PHE A 89 -12.28 -17.90 -4.57
N TYR A 90 -12.44 -18.31 -3.31
CA TYR A 90 -12.90 -19.65 -2.93
C TYR A 90 -14.38 -19.66 -2.48
N SER A 91 -15.05 -18.51 -2.52
CA SER A 91 -16.45 -18.37 -2.13
C SER A 91 -17.36 -18.20 -3.35
N GLU A 92 -18.44 -18.97 -3.42
CA GLU A 92 -19.45 -18.86 -4.49
C GLU A 92 -20.55 -17.84 -4.17
N THR A 93 -20.39 -17.04 -3.10
CA THR A 93 -21.41 -16.11 -2.65
C THR A 93 -21.49 -14.86 -3.54
N ALA A 94 -22.69 -14.28 -3.69
CA ALA A 94 -22.87 -13.02 -4.41
C ALA A 94 -22.04 -11.87 -3.81
N ALA A 95 -21.79 -11.90 -2.49
CA ALA A 95 -20.93 -10.95 -1.81
C ALA A 95 -19.46 -11.08 -2.27
N ALA A 96 -18.96 -12.32 -2.44
CA ALA A 96 -17.63 -12.56 -2.97
C ALA A 96 -17.50 -12.03 -4.41
N GLY A 97 -18.50 -12.26 -5.28
CA GLY A 97 -18.51 -11.70 -6.64
C GLY A 97 -18.42 -10.17 -6.66
N LYS A 98 -19.16 -9.47 -5.78
CA LYS A 98 -19.07 -8.01 -5.65
C LYS A 98 -17.69 -7.54 -5.19
N LEU A 99 -17.05 -8.28 -4.29
CA LEU A 99 -15.73 -7.94 -3.79
C LEU A 99 -14.63 -8.21 -4.82
N ILE A 100 -14.72 -9.28 -5.61
CA ILE A 100 -13.83 -9.52 -6.77
C ILE A 100 -13.91 -8.33 -7.74
N ALA A 101 -15.13 -7.89 -8.06
CA ALA A 101 -15.36 -6.77 -8.95
C ALA A 101 -14.83 -5.43 -8.39
N ASN A 102 -14.60 -5.32 -7.08
CA ASN A 102 -14.13 -4.10 -6.41
C ASN A 102 -12.80 -4.29 -5.66
N LEU A 103 -11.99 -5.27 -6.08
CA LEU A 103 -10.82 -5.66 -5.32
C LEU A 103 -9.75 -4.56 -5.27
N GLY A 104 -9.67 -3.69 -6.29
CA GLY A 104 -8.79 -2.52 -6.29
C GLY A 104 -9.19 -1.49 -5.23
N ALA A 105 -10.50 -1.19 -5.15
CA ALA A 105 -11.05 -0.32 -4.11
C ALA A 105 -10.87 -0.91 -2.70
N PHE A 106 -11.05 -2.22 -2.56
CA PHE A 106 -10.77 -2.94 -1.31
C PHE A 106 -9.32 -2.77 -0.86
N TRP A 107 -8.36 -2.98 -1.76
CA TRP A 107 -6.95 -2.82 -1.41
C TRP A 107 -6.57 -1.39 -1.07
N LEU A 108 -7.20 -0.38 -1.69
CA LEU A 108 -7.05 1.02 -1.24
C LEU A 108 -7.48 1.21 0.22
N VAL A 109 -8.58 0.57 0.66
CA VAL A 109 -8.99 0.59 2.07
C VAL A 109 -7.95 -0.09 2.96
N VAL A 110 -7.44 -1.26 2.55
CA VAL A 110 -6.37 -1.96 3.28
C VAL A 110 -5.13 -1.07 3.44
N MET A 111 -4.70 -0.41 2.36
CA MET A 111 -3.58 0.52 2.37
C MET A 111 -3.83 1.71 3.29
N ALA A 112 -5.05 2.26 3.28
CA ALA A 112 -5.42 3.35 4.17
C ALA A 112 -5.30 2.97 5.65
N VAL A 113 -5.74 1.77 6.04
CA VAL A 113 -5.57 1.25 7.40
C VAL A 113 -4.09 1.14 7.76
N GLY A 114 -3.27 0.60 6.84
CA GLY A 114 -1.82 0.50 7.02
C GLY A 114 -1.17 1.87 7.24
N TYR A 115 -1.55 2.88 6.45
CA TYR A 115 -1.05 4.24 6.62
C TYR A 115 -1.53 4.86 7.93
N ALA A 116 -2.82 4.80 8.25
CA ALA A 116 -3.38 5.36 9.48
C ALA A 116 -2.68 4.79 10.72
N TRP A 117 -2.47 3.47 10.76
CA TRP A 117 -1.80 2.81 11.87
C TRP A 117 -0.30 3.15 11.92
N ASN A 118 0.38 3.29 10.77
CA ASN A 118 1.75 3.79 10.75
C ASN A 118 1.86 5.22 11.30
N GLY A 119 0.89 6.10 11.00
CA GLY A 119 0.85 7.45 11.56
C GLY A 119 0.72 7.50 13.08
N LEU A 120 0.27 6.43 13.74
CA LEU A 120 0.23 6.33 15.20
C LEU A 120 1.59 5.95 15.82
N VAL A 121 2.49 5.37 15.04
CA VAL A 121 3.76 4.82 15.54
C VAL A 121 4.99 5.51 14.96
N ASP A 122 4.82 6.33 13.92
CA ASP A 122 5.91 7.01 13.23
C ASP A 122 5.62 8.50 12.98
N ALA A 123 6.59 9.34 13.30
CA ALA A 123 6.53 10.78 13.10
C ALA A 123 7.38 11.22 11.88
N PRO A 124 7.03 12.32 11.20
CA PRO A 124 5.79 13.11 11.35
C PRO A 124 4.54 12.37 10.81
N ALA A 125 3.48 12.33 11.61
CA ALA A 125 2.27 11.53 11.34
C ALA A 125 1.42 12.08 10.17
N ARG A 126 1.47 13.40 9.93
CA ARG A 126 0.59 14.11 8.98
C ARG A 126 0.57 13.50 7.57
N TRP A 127 1.72 13.03 7.09
CA TRP A 127 1.85 12.49 5.74
C TRP A 127 1.23 11.10 5.62
N TYR A 128 1.29 10.29 6.68
CA TYR A 128 0.58 9.02 6.74
C TYR A 128 -0.94 9.22 6.74
N TRP A 129 -1.44 10.20 7.50
CA TRP A 129 -2.87 10.48 7.53
C TRP A 129 -3.36 11.07 6.21
N PHE A 130 -2.58 11.92 5.56
CA PHE A 130 -2.90 12.40 4.22
C PHE A 130 -3.00 11.24 3.22
N ALA A 131 -2.01 10.35 3.21
CA ALA A 131 -2.04 9.14 2.38
C ALA A 131 -3.27 8.27 2.69
N ALA A 132 -3.58 8.05 3.98
CA ALA A 132 -4.74 7.28 4.39
C ALA A 132 -6.06 7.87 3.86
N ILE A 133 -6.25 9.19 4.04
CA ILE A 133 -7.44 9.90 3.56
C ILE A 133 -7.56 9.79 2.04
N LEU A 134 -6.47 10.03 1.30
CA LEU A 134 -6.47 9.94 -0.15
C LEU A 134 -6.87 8.54 -0.64
N ASN A 135 -6.33 7.48 -0.01
CA ASN A 135 -6.68 6.10 -0.34
C ASN A 135 -8.16 5.81 -0.06
N ILE A 136 -8.71 6.28 1.07
CA ILE A 136 -10.16 6.13 1.37
C ILE A 136 -11.03 6.88 0.37
N VAL A 137 -10.70 8.14 0.06
CA VAL A 137 -11.48 8.95 -0.89
C VAL A 137 -11.56 8.26 -2.24
N VAL A 138 -10.43 7.76 -2.74
CA VAL A 138 -10.38 7.08 -4.04
C VAL A 138 -11.11 5.74 -3.98
N ALA A 139 -10.99 4.98 -2.88
CA ALA A 139 -11.78 3.76 -2.69
C ALA A 139 -13.29 4.03 -2.75
N VAL A 140 -13.76 5.07 -2.05
CA VAL A 140 -15.17 5.47 -2.05
C VAL A 140 -15.61 5.89 -3.45
N LEU A 141 -14.79 6.66 -4.18
CA LEU A 141 -15.07 7.03 -5.57
C LEU A 141 -15.21 5.80 -6.48
N CYS A 142 -14.32 4.80 -6.34
CA CYS A 142 -14.43 3.55 -7.08
C CYS A 142 -15.70 2.75 -6.73
N TYR A 143 -16.14 2.77 -5.48
CA TYR A 143 -17.36 2.07 -5.04
C TYR A 143 -18.66 2.77 -5.46
N THR A 144 -18.64 4.09 -5.65
CA THR A 144 -19.84 4.91 -5.86
C THR A 144 -20.03 5.36 -7.30
N ASN A 145 -19.04 5.14 -8.17
CA ASN A 145 -19.07 5.60 -9.55
C ASN A 145 -18.52 4.51 -10.50
N ASP A 146 -19.39 4.03 -11.38
CA ASP A 146 -19.08 2.96 -12.34
C ASP A 146 -17.93 3.30 -13.29
N ALA A 147 -17.76 4.58 -13.64
CA ALA A 147 -16.65 5.02 -14.49
C ALA A 147 -15.30 4.85 -13.79
N PHE A 148 -15.24 5.06 -12.47
CA PHE A 148 -14.02 4.85 -11.68
C PHE A 148 -13.82 3.37 -11.31
N SER A 149 -14.90 2.60 -11.15
CA SER A 149 -14.83 1.14 -10.96
C SER A 149 -14.07 0.44 -12.10
N ALA A 150 -14.31 0.82 -13.36
CA ALA A 150 -13.58 0.29 -14.51
C ALA A 150 -12.06 0.59 -14.47
N GLY A 151 -11.69 1.77 -13.95
CA GLY A 151 -10.31 2.22 -13.80
C GLY A 151 -9.67 1.94 -12.43
N GLN A 152 -10.35 1.20 -11.54
CA GLN A 152 -10.01 1.18 -10.11
C GLN A 152 -8.58 0.76 -9.80
N TYR A 153 -8.00 -0.15 -10.59
CA TYR A 153 -6.63 -0.61 -10.39
C TYR A 153 -5.60 0.40 -10.87
N LEU A 154 -5.87 1.12 -11.95
CA LEU A 154 -5.00 2.20 -12.39
C LEU A 154 -5.03 3.34 -11.37
N LEU A 155 -6.22 3.68 -10.86
CA LEU A 155 -6.37 4.63 -9.76
C LEU A 155 -5.62 4.16 -8.51
N ALA A 156 -5.76 2.89 -8.14
CA ALA A 156 -5.03 2.32 -7.02
C ALA A 156 -3.51 2.35 -7.22
N ALA A 157 -3.02 2.03 -8.41
CA ALA A 157 -1.61 2.14 -8.76
C ALA A 157 -1.09 3.57 -8.60
N VAL A 158 -1.78 4.55 -9.17
CA VAL A 158 -1.40 5.96 -9.11
C VAL A 158 -1.41 6.47 -7.66
N VAL A 159 -2.47 6.19 -6.91
CA VAL A 159 -2.66 6.71 -5.56
C VAL A 159 -1.67 6.08 -4.57
N THR A 160 -1.41 4.79 -4.68
CA THR A 160 -0.42 4.12 -3.84
C THR A 160 1.01 4.48 -4.22
N ALA A 161 1.32 4.65 -5.51
CA ALA A 161 2.60 5.21 -5.97
C ALA A 161 2.84 6.57 -5.34
N TRP A 162 1.86 7.47 -5.51
CA TRP A 162 1.93 8.83 -4.99
C TRP A 162 2.05 8.85 -3.47
N SER A 163 1.29 8.01 -2.75
CA SER A 163 1.34 7.93 -1.29
C SER A 163 2.72 7.50 -0.78
N MET A 164 3.35 6.51 -1.43
CA MET A 164 4.69 6.06 -1.08
C MET A 164 5.77 7.08 -1.47
N LEU A 165 5.65 7.72 -2.63
CA LEU A 165 6.56 8.79 -3.06
C LEU A 165 6.43 10.04 -2.18
N ASN A 166 5.23 10.35 -1.70
CA ASN A 166 4.99 11.44 -0.76
C ASN A 166 5.71 11.18 0.57
N LEU A 167 5.60 9.96 1.11
CA LEU A 167 6.34 9.54 2.31
C LEU A 167 7.85 9.46 2.07
N TRP A 168 8.28 9.15 0.85
CA TRP A 168 9.69 9.18 0.51
C TRP A 168 10.23 10.62 0.48
N LEU A 169 9.51 11.58 -0.11
CA LEU A 169 9.98 12.95 -0.32
C LEU A 169 9.79 13.88 0.88
N PHE A 170 8.60 13.88 1.50
CA PHE A 170 8.17 14.95 2.39
C PHE A 170 8.18 14.58 3.87
N ARG A 171 8.23 13.30 4.18
CA ARG A 171 8.32 12.82 5.56
C ARG A 171 9.77 12.81 6.06
N THR A 172 10.72 12.91 5.13
CA THR A 172 12.17 13.04 5.37
C THR A 172 12.66 14.48 5.52
N ILE A 173 11.79 15.47 5.25
CA ILE A 173 12.03 16.92 5.40
C ILE A 173 11.30 17.38 6.67
#